data_AF-A0A8C6YHE6-F1
#
_entry.id   AF-A0A8C6YHE6-F1
#
_cell.length_a   1.000
_cell.length_b   1.000
_cell.length_c   1.000
_cell.angle_alpha   90.00
_cell.angle_beta   90.00
_cell.angle_gamma   90.00
#
_symmetry.space_group_name_H-M   'P 1'
#
loop_
_entity.id
_entity.type
_entity.pdbx_description
1 polymer ?
#
loop_
_entity_poly.entity_id
_entity_poly.type
_entity_poly.pdbx_seq_one_letter_code
_entity_poly.pdbx_strand_id
1 'polypeptide(L)'
;MDQDMVGYIVLLVIVTLLSVVQNAFFASKVEQESKSNTGKTNQKCCASAFDRVFTANQNCRDAYPTFLAVLWCAGLLCSQVPAAFAGLMYLFVRQKYFVGYMGERTQSTPGYIFGKRIIFFLFLMSVAGVLNYYLTVLFGSDFQMHIKTVTNTISPLLLIP
;
A
#
# COMPACT_ATOMS: atom_id res chain seq x y z
N MET A 1 13.33 -12.90 -14.99
CA MET A 1 12.50 -11.68 -15.00
C MET A 1 13.34 -10.63 -15.68
N ASP A 2 12.83 -9.99 -16.73
CA ASP A 2 13.61 -9.03 -17.51
C ASP A 2 14.03 -7.85 -16.64
N GLN A 3 15.23 -7.32 -16.87
CA GLN A 3 15.82 -6.27 -16.04
C GLN A 3 14.95 -5.00 -15.99
N ASP A 4 14.24 -4.71 -17.08
CA ASP A 4 13.31 -3.59 -17.19
C ASP A 4 12.08 -3.79 -16.29
N MET A 5 11.49 -4.99 -16.30
CA MET A 5 10.35 -5.35 -15.44
C MET A 5 10.72 -5.27 -13.95
N VAL A 6 11.93 -5.69 -13.60
CA VAL A 6 12.43 -5.56 -12.21
C VAL A 6 12.53 -4.09 -11.81
N GLY A 7 12.98 -3.23 -12.72
CA GLY A 7 13.04 -1.78 -12.50
C GLY A 7 11.70 -1.19 -12.07
N TYR A 8 10.60 -1.58 -12.72
CA TYR A 8 9.24 -1.09 -12.44
C TYR A 8 8.65 -1.58 -11.11
N ILE A 9 9.22 -2.60 -10.47
CA ILE A 9 8.69 -3.15 -9.21
C ILE A 9 9.65 -3.06 -8.03
N VAL A 10 10.94 -2.80 -8.25
CA VAL A 10 11.99 -2.88 -7.21
C VAL A 10 11.67 -2.05 -5.96
N LEU A 11 11.17 -0.82 -6.11
CA LEU A 11 10.81 0.03 -4.97
C LEU A 11 9.65 -0.56 -4.15
N LEU A 12 8.64 -1.15 -4.81
CA LEU A 12 7.51 -1.79 -4.13
C LEU A 12 7.96 -3.05 -3.39
N VAL A 13 8.89 -3.81 -4.00
CA VAL A 13 9.52 -4.97 -3.36
C VAL A 13 10.30 -4.56 -2.12
N ILE A 14 11.12 -3.50 -2.20
CA ILE A 14 11.86 -2.98 -1.05
C ILE A 14 10.91 -2.60 0.09
N VAL A 15 9.84 -1.86 -0.19
CA VAL A 15 8.83 -1.49 0.82
C VAL A 15 8.14 -2.73 1.40
N THR A 16 7.83 -3.72 0.56
CA THR A 16 7.22 -4.98 1.00
C THR A 16 8.17 -5.79 1.90
N LEU A 17 9.47 -5.85 1.59
CA LEU A 17 10.45 -6.54 2.43
C LEU A 17 10.63 -5.82 3.78
N LEU A 18 10.68 -4.49 3.78
CA LEU A 18 10.73 -3.70 5.01
C LEU A 18 9.49 -3.94 5.89
N SER A 19 8.31 -4.05 5.28
CA SER A 19 7.06 -4.30 6.01
C SER A 19 7.00 -5.73 6.59
N VAL A 20 7.61 -6.71 5.92
CA VAL A 20 7.80 -8.08 6.44
C VAL A 20 8.71 -8.07 7.67
N VAL A 21 9.85 -7.37 7.61
CA VAL A 21 10.74 -7.22 8.77
C VAL A 21 10.00 -6.56 9.94
N GLN A 22 9.19 -5.52 9.66
CA GLN A 22 8.36 -4.87 10.67
C GLN A 22 7.32 -5.82 11.29
N ASN A 23 6.67 -6.67 10.48
CA ASN A 23 5.72 -7.68 10.97
C ASN A 23 6.39 -8.69 11.90
N ALA A 24 7.58 -9.17 11.54
CA ALA A 24 8.37 -10.08 12.37
C ALA A 24 8.77 -9.42 13.70
N PHE A 25 9.14 -8.14 13.68
CA PHE A 25 9.44 -7.36 14.88
C PHE A 25 8.24 -7.26 15.82
N PHE A 26 7.04 -6.93 15.29
CA PHE A 26 5.82 -6.87 16.11
C PHE A 26 5.45 -8.22 16.72
N ALA A 27 5.55 -9.30 15.95
CA ALA A 27 5.30 -10.66 16.44
C ALA A 27 6.28 -11.04 17.55
N SER A 28 7.58 -10.76 17.37
CA SER A 28 8.61 -11.02 18.38
C SER A 28 8.36 -10.25 19.67
N LYS A 29 7.85 -9.01 19.58
CA LYS A 29 7.48 -8.20 20.75
C LYS A 29 6.27 -8.77 21.50
N VAL A 30 5.25 -9.25 20.79
CA VAL A 30 4.11 -9.94 21.42
C VAL A 30 4.58 -11.20 22.15
N GLU A 31 5.49 -11.98 21.55
CA GLU A 31 6.01 -13.21 22.17
C GLU A 31 6.82 -12.92 23.45
N GLN A 32 7.66 -11.88 23.43
CA GLN A 32 8.42 -11.43 24.61
C GLN A 32 7.49 -11.06 25.77
N GLU A 33 6.45 -10.26 25.50
CA GLU A 33 5.48 -9.87 26.52
C GLU A 33 4.61 -11.05 26.99
N SER A 34 4.29 -11.99 26.09
CA SER A 34 3.56 -13.22 26.44
C SER A 34 4.33 -14.03 27.48
N LYS A 35 5.62 -14.29 27.23
CA LYS A 35 6.52 -15.01 28.15
C LYS A 35 6.66 -14.31 29.51
N SER A 36 6.74 -12.98 29.51
CA SER A 36 6.79 -12.15 30.73
C SER A 36 5.49 -12.22 31.53
N ASN A 37 4.34 -12.30 30.86
CA ASN A 37 3.02 -12.33 31.50
C ASN A 37 2.67 -13.71 32.06
N THR A 38 3.09 -14.81 31.42
CA THR A 38 2.90 -16.19 31.94
C THR A 38 3.54 -16.39 33.32
N GLY A 39 4.57 -15.63 33.66
CA GLY A 39 5.18 -15.64 35.00
C GLY A 39 4.47 -14.79 36.06
N LYS A 40 3.47 -13.97 35.70
CA LYS A 40 2.80 -12.99 36.58
C LYS A 40 1.28 -13.23 36.61
N THR A 41 0.84 -14.28 37.28
CA THR A 41 -0.54 -14.77 37.24
C THR A 41 -1.60 -13.95 38.01
N ASN A 42 -1.32 -12.74 38.51
CA ASN A 42 -2.20 -12.10 39.51
C ASN A 42 -2.39 -10.57 39.39
N GLN A 43 -2.87 -10.05 38.25
CA GLN A 43 -3.42 -8.68 38.26
C GLN A 43 -4.51 -8.45 37.21
N LYS A 44 -5.78 -8.55 37.63
CA LYS A 44 -6.99 -8.53 36.80
C LYS A 44 -7.65 -7.15 36.57
N CYS A 45 -7.04 -6.04 36.97
CA CYS A 45 -7.76 -4.74 37.03
C CYS A 45 -7.39 -3.72 35.93
N CYS A 46 -6.29 -3.91 35.20
CA CYS A 46 -5.89 -3.02 34.09
C CYS A 46 -5.47 -3.87 32.89
N ALA A 47 -5.84 -3.46 31.67
CA ALA A 47 -5.38 -4.14 30.45
C ALA A 47 -3.85 -4.26 30.51
N SER A 48 -3.39 -5.50 30.64
CA SER A 48 -1.99 -5.83 30.88
C SER A 48 -1.14 -5.27 29.73
N ALA A 49 0.15 -5.01 29.97
CA ALA A 49 1.06 -4.57 28.90
C ALA A 49 0.97 -5.52 27.69
N PHE A 50 0.84 -6.82 27.94
CA PHE A 50 0.57 -7.85 26.94
C PHE A 50 -0.70 -7.57 26.12
N ASP A 51 -1.85 -7.30 26.74
CA ASP A 51 -3.11 -7.04 26.00
C ASP A 51 -2.98 -5.84 25.06
N ARG A 52 -2.22 -4.81 25.46
CA ARG A 52 -1.96 -3.63 24.63
C ARG A 52 -1.12 -3.99 23.41
N VAL A 53 -0.01 -4.70 23.61
CA VAL A 53 0.89 -5.11 22.51
C VAL A 53 0.20 -6.09 21.58
N PHE A 54 -0.56 -7.04 22.12
CA PHE A 54 -1.35 -7.99 21.34
C PHE A 54 -2.40 -7.30 20.48
N THR A 55 -3.17 -6.37 21.07
CA THR A 55 -4.18 -5.58 20.33
C THR A 55 -3.54 -4.72 19.24
N ALA A 56 -2.42 -4.05 19.53
CA ALA A 56 -1.72 -3.24 18.55
C ALA A 56 -1.23 -4.08 17.36
N ASN A 57 -0.67 -5.26 17.64
CA ASN A 57 -0.23 -6.21 16.63
C ASN A 57 -1.41 -6.73 15.80
N GLN A 58 -2.54 -7.08 16.43
CA GLN A 58 -3.73 -7.56 15.73
C GLN A 58 -4.27 -6.49 14.78
N ASN A 59 -4.47 -5.25 15.24
CA ASN A 59 -4.89 -4.13 14.39
C ASN A 59 -3.93 -3.90 13.21
N CYS A 60 -2.62 -4.04 13.46
CA CYS A 60 -1.61 -3.93 12.41
C CYS A 60 -1.67 -5.09 11.41
N ARG A 61 -2.05 -6.30 11.83
CA ARG A 61 -2.23 -7.46 10.96
C ARG A 61 -3.49 -7.34 10.12
N ASP A 62 -4.58 -6.87 10.70
CA ASP A 62 -5.86 -6.73 10.00
C ASP A 62 -5.79 -5.68 8.87
N ALA A 63 -5.03 -4.59 9.09
CA ALA A 63 -4.84 -3.56 8.06
C ALA A 63 -3.80 -3.91 6.98
N TYR A 64 -2.95 -4.91 7.22
CA TYR A 64 -1.80 -5.22 6.37
C TYR A 64 -2.18 -5.73 4.97
N PRO A 65 -3.14 -6.67 4.80
CA PRO A 65 -3.60 -7.11 3.48
C PRO A 65 -4.16 -5.95 2.65
N THR A 66 -4.96 -5.08 3.26
CA THR A 66 -5.53 -3.91 2.58
C THR A 66 -4.43 -2.96 2.11
N PHE A 67 -3.45 -2.66 2.97
CA PHE A 67 -2.28 -1.86 2.61
C PHE A 67 -1.51 -2.45 1.44
N LEU A 68 -1.20 -3.74 1.50
CA LEU A 68 -0.41 -4.42 0.48
C LEU A 68 -1.15 -4.40 -0.87
N ALA A 69 -2.46 -4.65 -0.87
CA ALA A 69 -3.27 -4.58 -2.08
C ALA A 69 -3.19 -3.20 -2.75
N VAL A 70 -3.44 -2.11 -1.99
CA VAL A 70 -3.43 -0.76 -2.57
C VAL A 70 -2.04 -0.27 -2.93
N LEU A 71 -0.98 -0.70 -2.22
CA LEU A 71 0.41 -0.38 -2.56
C LEU A 71 0.78 -0.91 -3.94
N TRP A 72 0.49 -2.19 -4.19
CA TRP A 72 0.81 -2.84 -5.45
C TRP A 72 -0.07 -2.33 -6.60
N CYS A 73 -1.38 -2.17 -6.37
CA CYS A 73 -2.27 -1.58 -7.37
C CYS A 73 -1.83 -0.16 -7.76
N ALA A 74 -1.52 0.71 -6.78
CA ALA A 74 -1.08 2.08 -7.06
C ALA A 74 0.27 2.12 -7.80
N GLY A 75 1.20 1.26 -7.38
CA GLY A 75 2.54 1.22 -7.95
C GLY A 75 2.57 0.71 -9.39
N LEU A 76 1.75 -0.31 -9.70
CA LEU A 76 1.67 -0.90 -11.04
C LEU A 76 0.79 -0.09 -12.00
N LEU A 77 -0.35 0.43 -11.53
CA LEU A 77 -1.35 1.05 -12.41
C LEU A 77 -1.13 2.55 -12.61
N CYS A 78 -0.49 3.23 -11.65
CA CYS A 78 -0.34 4.69 -11.68
C CYS A 78 1.13 5.09 -11.72
N SER A 79 1.88 4.88 -10.63
CA SER A 79 3.31 5.21 -10.58
C SER A 79 4.01 4.60 -9.38
N GLN A 80 5.12 3.91 -9.65
CA GLN A 80 5.91 3.18 -8.67
C GLN A 80 6.52 4.07 -7.57
N VAL A 81 7.14 5.20 -7.93
CA VAL A 81 7.88 6.08 -7.01
C VAL A 81 6.99 6.69 -5.92
N PRO A 82 5.89 7.40 -6.23
CA PRO A 82 5.00 7.95 -5.21
C PRO A 82 4.28 6.87 -4.40
N ALA A 83 3.95 5.72 -5.00
CA ALA A 83 3.36 4.59 -4.27
C ALA A 83 4.35 4.03 -3.24
N ALA A 84 5.62 3.83 -3.61
CA ALA A 84 6.65 3.36 -2.70
C ALA A 84 6.94 4.37 -1.58
N PHE A 85 7.00 5.67 -1.89
CA PHE A 85 7.17 6.72 -0.88
C PHE A 85 6.02 6.75 0.13
N ALA A 86 4.76 6.72 -0.35
CA ALA A 86 3.59 6.60 0.50
C ALA A 86 3.63 5.30 1.34
N GLY A 87 4.08 4.19 0.75
CA GLY A 87 4.31 2.93 1.45
C GLY A 87 5.33 3.04 2.59
N LEU A 88 6.47 3.70 2.38
CA LEU A 88 7.44 3.96 3.45
C LEU A 88 6.84 4.81 4.58
N MET A 89 6.10 5.86 4.22
CA MET A 89 5.41 6.69 5.21
C MET A 89 4.39 5.88 6.01
N TYR A 90 3.68 4.93 5.37
CA TYR A 90 2.76 4.03 6.06
C TYR A 90 3.49 3.18 7.10
N LEU A 91 4.65 2.59 6.75
CA LEU A 91 5.44 1.79 7.69
C LEU A 91 5.95 2.62 8.87
N PHE A 92 6.40 3.85 8.63
CA PHE A 92 6.84 4.75 9.70
C PHE A 92 5.71 5.06 10.69
N VAL A 93 4.54 5.39 10.16
CA VAL A 93 3.35 5.72 10.95
C VAL A 93 2.84 4.50 11.70
N ARG A 94 2.90 3.33 11.09
CA ARG A 94 2.60 2.04 11.72
C ARG A 94 3.55 1.73 12.87
N GLN A 95 4.84 2.04 12.73
CA GLN A 95 5.81 1.91 13.82
C GLN A 95 5.46 2.84 14.99
N LYS A 96 5.16 4.11 14.70
CA LYS A 96 4.74 5.10 15.70
C LYS A 96 3.44 4.69 16.40
N TYR A 97 2.47 4.16 15.64
CA TYR A 97 1.23 3.61 16.18
C TYR A 97 1.51 2.48 17.17
N PHE A 98 2.31 1.49 16.76
CA PHE A 98 2.64 0.34 17.60
C PHE A 98 3.35 0.75 18.89
N VAL A 99 4.42 1.57 18.78
CA VAL A 99 5.17 2.07 19.94
C VAL A 99 4.31 2.96 20.85
N GLY A 100 3.46 3.81 20.27
CA GLY A 100 2.52 4.64 21.02
C GLY A 100 1.53 3.79 21.82
N TYR A 101 1.02 2.71 21.23
CA TYR A 101 0.10 1.77 21.90
C TYR A 101 0.76 1.01 23.06
N MET A 102 2.08 0.82 23.04
CA MET A 102 2.84 0.20 24.15
C MET A 102 2.89 1.11 25.39
N GLY A 103 3.07 2.41 25.21
CA GLY A 103 3.13 3.38 26.31
C GLY A 103 1.75 3.75 26.85
N GLU A 104 1.02 4.57 26.10
CA GLU A 104 -0.29 5.11 26.47
C GLU A 104 -1.27 5.02 25.30
N ARG A 105 -2.48 4.50 25.52
CA ARG A 105 -3.46 4.30 24.44
C ARG A 105 -3.80 5.61 23.69
N THR A 106 -3.80 6.75 24.37
CA THR A 106 -4.05 8.09 23.82
C THR A 106 -3.03 8.52 22.76
N GLN A 107 -1.78 8.06 22.86
CA GLN A 107 -0.69 8.41 21.93
C GLN A 107 -0.78 7.66 20.59
N SER A 108 -1.64 6.63 20.50
CA SER A 108 -1.79 5.82 19.27
C SER A 108 -2.80 6.39 18.27
N THR A 109 -3.74 7.24 18.71
CA THR A 109 -4.81 7.79 17.87
C THR A 109 -4.30 8.59 16.67
N PRO A 110 -3.26 9.47 16.80
CA PRO A 110 -2.73 10.22 15.66
C PRO A 110 -2.14 9.31 14.58
N GLY A 111 -1.40 8.27 14.98
CA GLY A 111 -0.80 7.31 14.04
C GLY A 111 -1.84 6.51 13.27
N TYR A 112 -2.92 6.09 13.93
CA TYR A 112 -3.99 5.32 13.27
C TYR A 112 -4.74 6.14 12.20
N ILE A 113 -5.08 7.39 12.50
CA ILE A 113 -5.78 8.29 11.57
C ILE A 113 -4.88 8.61 10.37
N PHE A 114 -3.60 8.88 10.62
CA PHE A 114 -2.67 9.18 9.54
C PHE A 114 -2.42 7.96 8.63
N GLY A 115 -2.34 6.76 9.20
CA GLY A 115 -2.23 5.52 8.43
C GLY A 115 -3.42 5.31 7.48
N LYS A 116 -4.65 5.61 7.93
CA LYS A 116 -5.85 5.55 7.07
C LYS A 116 -5.78 6.53 5.89
N ARG A 117 -5.27 7.74 6.10
CA ARG A 117 -5.11 8.74 5.03
C ARG A 117 -4.15 8.26 3.95
N ILE A 118 -3.08 7.56 4.33
CA ILE A 118 -2.12 6.99 3.36
C ILE A 118 -2.76 5.86 2.54
N ILE A 119 -3.48 4.94 3.19
CA ILE A 119 -4.21 3.88 2.47
C ILE A 119 -5.22 4.49 1.50
N PHE A 120 -5.94 5.52 1.93
CA PHE A 120 -6.89 6.24 1.07
C PHE A 120 -6.21 6.91 -0.12
N PHE A 121 -5.04 7.52 0.07
CA PHE A 121 -4.25 8.09 -1.02
C PHE A 121 -3.81 7.03 -2.03
N LEU A 122 -3.28 5.89 -1.56
CA LEU A 122 -2.90 4.75 -2.43
C LEU A 122 -4.11 4.18 -3.19
N PHE A 123 -5.27 4.14 -2.54
CA PHE A 123 -6.52 3.76 -3.19
C PHE A 123 -6.89 4.72 -4.34
N LEU A 124 -6.84 6.04 -4.11
CA LEU A 124 -7.11 7.02 -5.16
C LEU A 124 -6.14 6.90 -6.34
N MET A 125 -4.85 6.66 -6.07
CA MET A 125 -3.86 6.39 -7.12
C MET A 125 -4.22 5.14 -7.92
N SER A 126 -4.66 4.08 -7.25
CA SER A 126 -5.09 2.84 -7.92
C SER A 126 -6.27 3.11 -8.86
N VAL A 127 -7.30 3.81 -8.38
CA VAL A 127 -8.47 4.21 -9.19
C VAL A 127 -8.06 5.08 -10.37
N ALA A 128 -7.19 6.07 -10.15
CA ALA A 128 -6.69 6.94 -11.22
C ALA A 128 -5.93 6.15 -12.30
N GLY A 129 -5.13 5.16 -11.90
CA GLY A 129 -4.45 4.25 -12.83
C GLY A 129 -5.41 3.44 -13.69
N VAL A 130 -6.45 2.85 -13.08
CA VAL A 130 -7.50 2.12 -13.81
C VAL A 130 -8.24 3.04 -14.79
N LEU A 131 -8.65 4.22 -14.34
CA LEU A 131 -9.33 5.19 -15.20
C LEU A 131 -8.46 5.61 -16.38
N ASN A 132 -7.18 5.91 -16.14
CA ASN A 132 -6.24 6.28 -17.19
C ASN A 132 -6.08 5.18 -18.25
N TYR A 133 -6.01 3.92 -17.82
CA TYR A 133 -5.95 2.77 -18.73
C TYR A 133 -7.18 2.72 -19.64
N TYR A 134 -8.39 2.77 -19.08
CA TYR A 134 -9.62 2.73 -19.88
C TYR A 134 -9.77 3.95 -20.80
N LEU A 135 -9.42 5.14 -20.32
CA LEU A 135 -9.45 6.35 -21.15
C LEU A 135 -8.49 6.22 -22.34
N THR A 136 -7.27 5.72 -22.12
CA THR A 136 -6.28 5.50 -23.17
C THR A 136 -6.77 4.46 -24.19
N VAL A 137 -7.40 3.38 -23.73
CA VAL A 137 -7.95 2.36 -24.64
C VAL A 137 -9.10 2.91 -25.48
N LEU A 138 -10.05 3.63 -24.87
CA LEU A 138 -11.21 4.18 -25.57
C LEU A 138 -10.78 5.26 -26.57
N PHE A 139 -10.10 6.31 -26.12
CA PHE A 139 -9.66 7.41 -27.00
C PHE A 139 -8.58 6.99 -27.99
N GLY A 140 -7.71 6.05 -27.63
CA GLY A 140 -6.73 5.48 -28.54
C GLY A 140 -7.40 4.73 -29.70
N SER A 141 -8.48 3.99 -29.42
CA SER A 141 -9.25 3.30 -30.45
C SER A 141 -9.99 4.27 -31.38
N ASP A 142 -10.56 5.35 -30.83
CA ASP A 142 -11.21 6.40 -31.61
C ASP A 142 -10.23 7.10 -32.56
N PHE A 143 -9.02 7.41 -32.07
CA PHE A 143 -7.98 8.02 -32.89
C PHE A 143 -7.53 7.11 -34.04
N GLN A 144 -7.31 5.82 -33.76
CA GLN A 144 -6.96 4.83 -34.78
C GLN A 144 -8.05 4.70 -35.85
N MET A 145 -9.32 4.69 -35.44
CA MET A 145 -10.46 4.65 -36.35
C MET A 145 -10.53 5.91 -37.22
N HIS A 146 -10.29 7.08 -36.63
CA HIS A 146 -10.31 8.35 -37.33
C HIS A 146 -9.19 8.43 -38.38
N ILE A 147 -7.95 8.08 -38.00
CA ILE A 147 -6.82 8.02 -38.94
C ILE A 147 -7.12 7.05 -40.09
N LYS A 148 -7.63 5.85 -39.79
CA LYS A 148 -7.98 4.86 -40.82
C LYS A 148 -9.05 5.39 -41.78
N THR A 149 -10.05 6.09 -41.27
CA THR A 149 -11.11 6.72 -42.09
C THR A 149 -10.53 7.79 -43.01
N VAL A 150 -9.69 8.69 -42.48
CA VAL A 150 -9.04 9.76 -43.24
C VAL A 150 -8.11 9.17 -44.31
N THR A 151 -7.24 8.22 -43.94
CA THR A 151 -6.34 7.55 -44.88
C THR A 151 -7.11 6.86 -45.99
N ASN A 152 -8.19 6.12 -45.68
CA ASN A 152 -9.00 5.45 -46.69
C ASN A 152 -9.73 6.42 -47.62
N THR A 153 -10.12 7.60 -47.12
CA THR A 153 -10.80 8.63 -47.91
C THR A 153 -9.82 9.37 -48.84
N ILE A 154 -8.59 9.61 -48.39
CA ILE A 154 -7.55 10.32 -49.16
C ILE A 154 -6.82 9.37 -50.13
N SER A 155 -6.74 8.08 -49.82
CA SER A 155 -6.04 7.09 -50.67
C SER A 155 -6.48 7.09 -52.14
N PRO A 156 -7.77 7.16 -52.49
CA PRO A 156 -8.23 7.27 -53.88
C PRO A 156 -7.86 8.61 -54.55
N LEU A 157 -7.79 9.71 -53.79
CA LEU A 157 -7.44 11.04 -54.31
C LEU A 157 -5.96 11.15 -54.69
N LEU A 158 -5.07 10.44 -53.98
CA LEU A 158 -3.64 10.36 -54.30
C LEU A 158 -3.32 9.49 -55.52
N LEU A 159 -4.29 8.70 -56.00
CA LEU A 159 -4.16 7.81 -57.16
C LEU A 159 -4.66 8.44 -58.46
N ILE A 160 -5.14 9.68 -58.42
CA ILE A 160 -5.55 10.43 -59.61
C ILE A 160 -4.27 11.04 -60.24
N PRO A 161 -3.96 10.74 -61.51
CA PRO A 161 -2.71 11.14 -62.18
C PRO A 161 -2.61 12.63 -62.49
#